data_AF-A0A4V0I4G8-F1
#
_entry.id   AF-A0A4V0I4G8-F1
#
_cell.length_a   1.000
_cell.length_b   1.000
_cell.length_c   1.000
_cell.angle_alpha   90.00
_cell.angle_beta   90.00
_cell.angle_gamma   90.00
#
_symmetry.space_group_name_H-M   'P 1'
#
loop_
_entity.id
_entity.type
_entity.pdbx_description
1 polymer ?
#
loop_
_entity_poly.entity_id
_entity_poly.type
_entity_poly.pdbx_seq_one_letter_code
_entity_poly.pdbx_strand_id
1 'polypeptide(L)'
;MATGAARARDRTVLFLTNPALWPCWPFLPVVRPTGGREELGVVFDARSVCNRTGFSACVFLTNVFALPPTLDEFFALPREAFDSADELFDRGWRID
;
A
#
# COMPACT_ATOMS: atom_id res chain seq x y z
N MET A 1 -15.54 20.93 -10.18
CA MET A 1 -15.91 19.89 -9.19
C MET A 1 -15.03 18.68 -9.44
N ALA A 2 -14.23 18.24 -8.45
CA ALA A 2 -13.42 17.03 -8.60
C ALA A 2 -14.33 15.79 -8.63
N THR A 3 -14.11 14.88 -9.57
CA THR A 3 -14.80 13.60 -9.63
C THR A 3 -14.42 12.71 -8.44
N GLY A 4 -15.22 11.70 -8.13
CA GLY A 4 -14.91 10.74 -7.05
C GLY A 4 -13.55 10.05 -7.25
N ALA A 5 -13.19 9.75 -8.50
CA ALA A 5 -11.90 9.14 -8.85
C ALA A 5 -10.70 10.06 -8.57
N ALA A 6 -10.82 11.36 -8.87
CA ALA A 6 -9.75 12.33 -8.60
C ALA A 6 -9.50 12.46 -7.09
N ARG A 7 -10.57 12.52 -6.28
CA ARG A 7 -10.44 12.51 -4.81
C ARG A 7 -9.83 11.23 -4.27
N ALA A 8 -10.18 10.07 -4.84
CA ALA A 8 -9.60 8.79 -4.44
C ALA A 8 -8.09 8.73 -4.75
N ARG A 9 -7.66 9.30 -5.88
CA ARG A 9 -6.24 9.45 -6.24
C ARG A 9 -5.52 10.33 -5.22
N ASP A 10 -5.97 11.56 -5.04
CA ASP A 10 -5.33 12.53 -4.13
C ASP A 10 -5.20 11.94 -2.72
N ARG A 11 -6.26 11.28 -2.24
CA ARG A 11 -6.28 10.62 -0.94
C ARG A 11 -5.26 9.47 -0.88
N THR A 12 -5.23 8.60 -1.88
CA THR A 12 -4.29 7.47 -1.94
C THR A 12 -2.84 7.95 -1.95
N VAL A 13 -2.52 8.91 -2.82
CA VAL A 13 -1.17 9.49 -2.93
C VAL A 13 -0.78 10.17 -1.61
N LEU A 14 -1.67 10.96 -1.01
CA LEU A 14 -1.42 11.63 0.26
C LEU A 14 -0.99 10.65 1.36
N PHE A 15 -1.68 9.52 1.51
CA PHE A 15 -1.33 8.53 2.53
C PHE A 15 -0.02 7.84 2.17
N LEU A 16 0.18 7.41 0.93
CA LEU A 16 1.41 6.71 0.51
C LEU A 16 2.67 7.55 0.72
N THR A 17 2.59 8.87 0.52
CA THR A 17 3.74 9.76 0.71
C THR A 17 3.95 10.21 2.15
N ASN A 18 3.00 9.93 3.06
CA ASN A 18 3.04 10.41 4.44
C ASN A 18 2.70 9.29 5.45
N PRO A 19 3.67 8.43 5.83
CA PRO A 19 3.49 7.36 6.82
C PRO A 19 2.91 7.80 8.17
N ALA A 20 3.14 9.06 8.57
CA ALA A 20 2.57 9.63 9.78
C ALA A 20 1.03 9.72 9.78
N LEU A 21 0.39 9.59 8.61
CA LEU A 21 -1.07 9.58 8.47
C LEU A 21 -1.68 8.18 8.53
N TRP A 22 -0.86 7.12 8.62
CA TRP A 22 -1.36 5.75 8.50
C TRP A 22 -2.11 5.32 9.76
N PRO A 23 -3.38 4.86 9.64
CA PRO A 23 -4.20 4.52 10.79
C PRO A 23 -3.71 3.27 11.53
N CYS A 24 -3.00 2.37 10.85
CA CYS A 24 -2.44 1.14 11.41
C CYS A 24 -0.92 1.04 11.15
N TRP A 25 -0.20 2.16 11.34
CA TRP A 25 1.27 2.16 11.29
C TRP A 25 1.85 0.97 12.09
N PRO A 26 2.79 0.19 11.51
CA PRO A 26 3.61 0.51 10.34
C PRO A 26 3.04 0.03 8.99
N PHE A 27 1.75 -0.28 8.90
CA PHE A 27 1.12 -0.82 7.71
C PHE A 27 0.06 0.13 7.15
N LEU A 28 -0.06 0.19 5.82
CA LEU A 28 -1.14 0.87 5.11
C LEU A 28 -1.88 -0.14 4.22
N PRO A 29 -3.09 -0.58 4.61
CA PRO A 29 -3.93 -1.42 3.80
C PRO A 29 -4.33 -0.71 2.50
N VAL A 30 -4.28 -1.44 1.41
CA VAL A 30 -4.73 -1.01 0.08
C VAL A 30 -5.58 -2.10 -0.54
N VAL A 31 -6.51 -1.69 -1.39
CA VAL A 31 -7.40 -2.61 -2.13
C VAL A 31 -7.27 -2.36 -3.62
N ARG A 32 -7.42 -3.41 -4.42
CA ARG A 32 -7.55 -3.31 -5.88
C ARG A 32 -8.78 -4.09 -6.35
N PRO A 33 -9.80 -3.41 -6.92
CA PRO A 33 -10.96 -4.09 -7.47
C PRO A 33 -10.58 -4.94 -8.70
N THR A 34 -10.99 -6.21 -8.73
CA THR A 34 -10.74 -7.15 -9.82
C THR A 34 -12.01 -7.91 -10.21
N GLY A 35 -12.73 -7.41 -11.22
CA GLY A 35 -13.80 -8.16 -11.89
C GLY A 35 -14.88 -8.78 -10.98
N GLY A 36 -15.19 -8.15 -9.85
CA GLY A 36 -16.15 -8.65 -8.84
C GLY A 36 -15.53 -9.22 -7.56
N ARG A 37 -14.21 -9.18 -7.42
CA ARG A 37 -13.47 -9.46 -6.18
C ARG A 37 -12.60 -8.28 -5.80
N GLU A 38 -12.11 -8.27 -4.57
CA GLU A 38 -11.10 -7.32 -4.11
C GLU A 38 -9.81 -8.07 -3.84
N GLU A 39 -8.72 -7.58 -4.41
CA GLU A 39 -7.39 -7.97 -3.99
C GLU A 39 -6.98 -7.09 -2.82
N LEU A 40 -6.39 -7.71 -1.80
CA LEU A 40 -5.93 -7.04 -0.60
C LEU A 40 -4.41 -6.94 -0.65
N GLY A 41 -3.90 -5.79 -0.22
CA GLY A 41 -2.49 -5.53 -0.13
C GLY A 41 -2.15 -4.65 1.06
N VAL A 42 -0.86 -4.63 1.39
CA VAL A 42 -0.32 -3.79 2.45
C VAL A 42 0.94 -3.11 1.96
N VAL A 43 1.03 -1.79 2.13
CA VAL A 43 2.28 -1.04 2.05
C VAL A 43 2.89 -0.96 3.45
N PHE A 44 4.21 -1.06 3.54
CA PHE A 44 4.94 -1.12 4.81
C PHE A 44 5.99 -0.01 4.88
N ASP A 45 6.04 0.68 6.03
CA ASP A 45 7.01 1.75 6.28
C ASP A 45 8.38 1.15 6.64
N ALA A 46 8.99 0.48 5.66
CA ALA A 46 10.27 -0.19 5.81
C ALA A 46 11.40 0.78 6.19
N ARG A 47 11.27 2.06 5.79
CA ARG A 47 12.25 3.09 6.09
C ARG A 47 12.27 3.42 7.58
N SER A 48 11.12 3.69 8.19
CA SER A 48 11.07 4.02 9.62
C SER A 48 11.26 2.80 10.53
N VAL A 49 10.76 1.62 10.12
CA VAL A 49 10.81 0.42 10.97
C VAL A 49 12.17 -0.27 10.94
N CYS A 50 12.80 -0.39 9.78
CA CYS A 50 14.01 -1.20 9.60
C CYS A 50 15.08 -0.58 8.70
N ASN A 51 14.99 0.73 8.42
CA ASN A 51 15.95 1.49 7.62
C ASN A 51 16.21 0.89 6.22
N ARG A 52 15.19 0.27 5.60
CA ARG A 52 15.26 -0.29 4.25
C ARG A 52 14.61 0.65 3.22
N THR A 53 15.28 0.80 2.07
CA THR A 53 14.80 1.61 0.93
C THR A 53 14.24 0.73 -0.19
N GLY A 54 13.55 1.33 -1.17
CA GLY A 54 12.98 0.60 -2.31
C GLY A 54 11.60 -0.01 -2.07
N PHE A 55 10.93 0.37 -0.97
CA PHE A 55 9.60 -0.14 -0.59
C PHE A 55 8.51 0.94 -0.49
N SER A 56 8.82 2.19 -0.86
CA SER A 56 7.90 3.33 -0.70
C SER A 56 6.62 3.22 -1.53
N ALA A 57 6.66 2.51 -2.65
CA ALA A 57 5.50 2.16 -3.47
C ALA A 57 5.49 0.65 -3.76
N CYS A 58 5.63 -0.15 -2.69
CA CYS A 58 5.62 -1.61 -2.78
C CYS A 58 4.43 -2.18 -2.01
N VAL A 59 3.58 -2.93 -2.71
CA VAL A 59 2.39 -3.59 -2.14
C VAL A 59 2.72 -5.05 -1.91
N PHE A 60 2.68 -5.49 -0.66
CA PHE A 60 2.75 -6.91 -0.29
C PHE A 60 1.34 -7.50 -0.37
N LEU A 61 1.19 -8.61 -1.09
CA LEU A 61 -0.10 -9.25 -1.34
C LEU A 61 -0.52 -10.09 -0.13
N THR A 62 -1.07 -9.42 0.87
CA THR A 62 -1.63 -10.00 2.09
C THR A 62 -2.68 -9.06 2.67
N ASN A 63 -3.33 -9.48 3.75
CA ASN A 63 -4.18 -8.61 4.55
C ASN A 63 -3.55 -8.39 5.93
N VAL A 64 -3.90 -7.27 6.58
CA VAL A 64 -3.33 -6.87 7.88
C VAL A 64 -3.57 -7.89 9.00
N PHE A 65 -4.58 -8.76 8.87
CA PHE A 65 -4.89 -9.81 9.84
C PHE A 65 -4.13 -11.13 9.58
N ALA A 66 -3.42 -11.23 8.46
CA ALA A 66 -2.64 -12.39 8.04
C ALA A 66 -1.15 -12.04 7.82
N LEU A 67 -0.65 -11.07 8.58
CA LEU A 67 0.76 -10.69 8.55
C LEU A 67 1.63 -11.79 9.17
N PRO A 68 2.75 -12.17 8.54
CA PRO A 68 3.72 -13.06 9.14
C PRO A 68 4.32 -12.47 10.43
N PRO A 69 4.73 -13.32 11.40
CA PRO A 69 5.27 -12.89 12.68
C PRO A 69 6.67 -12.24 12.58
N THR A 70 7.39 -12.43 11.47
CA THR A 70 8.76 -11.93 11.31
C THR A 70 8.92 -11.05 10.08
N LEU A 71 9.87 -10.11 10.13
CA LEU A 71 10.18 -9.25 9.00
C LEU A 71 10.68 -10.05 7.80
N ASP A 72 11.51 -11.06 8.01
CA ASP A 72 12.05 -11.86 6.90
C ASP A 72 10.95 -12.61 6.16
N GLU A 73 9.98 -13.18 6.87
CA GLU A 73 8.79 -13.78 6.25
C GLU A 73 7.91 -12.74 5.56
N PHE A 74 7.74 -11.56 6.16
CA PHE A 74 7.00 -10.46 5.54
C PHE A 74 7.65 -10.01 4.22
N PHE A 75 8.97 -9.82 4.19
CA PHE A 75 9.70 -9.42 2.98
C PHE A 75 9.74 -10.52 1.90
N ALA A 76 9.50 -11.78 2.27
CA ALA A 76 9.37 -12.91 1.35
C ALA A 76 7.98 -13.05 0.72
N LEU A 77 6.97 -12.30 1.18
CA LEU A 77 5.63 -12.33 0.59
C LEU A 77 5.65 -11.92 -0.89
N PRO A 78 4.73 -12.45 -1.71
CA PRO A 78 4.48 -11.92 -3.04
C PRO A 78 4.20 -10.41 -2.97
N ARG A 79 4.81 -9.64 -3.87
CA ARG A 79 4.70 -8.19 -3.86
C ARG A 79 4.73 -7.59 -5.26
N GLU A 80 4.08 -6.45 -5.41
CA GLU A 80 4.15 -5.60 -6.59
C GLU A 80 4.92 -4.34 -6.22
N ALA A 81 5.94 -4.00 -7.00
CA ALA A 81 6.73 -2.79 -6.83
C ALA A 81 6.41 -1.81 -7.96
N PHE A 82 6.25 -0.54 -7.60
CA PHE A 82 5.97 0.56 -8.51
C PHE A 82 7.02 1.66 -8.31
N ASP A 83 7.20 2.49 -9.32
CA ASP A 83 8.11 3.63 -9.29
C ASP A 83 7.55 4.79 -8.46
N SER A 84 6.22 4.88 -8.33
CA SER A 84 5.56 5.98 -7.62
C SER A 84 4.19 5.62 -7.01
N ALA A 85 3.71 6.46 -6.10
CA ALA A 85 2.36 6.38 -5.55
C ALA A 85 1.28 6.60 -6.62
N ASP A 86 1.56 7.46 -7.60
CA ASP A 86 0.71 7.69 -8.77
C ASP A 86 0.58 6.43 -9.63
N GLU A 87 1.70 5.78 -9.93
CA GLU A 87 1.69 4.52 -10.69
C GLU A 87 0.94 3.43 -9.93
N LEU A 88 1.17 3.28 -8.63
CA LEU A 88 0.41 2.35 -7.78
C LEU A 88 -1.10 2.57 -7.92
N PHE A 89 -1.55 3.83 -7.89
CA PHE A 89 -2.96 4.18 -8.11
C PHE A 89 -3.43 3.86 -9.53
N ASP A 90 -2.64 4.17 -10.55
CA ASP A 90 -2.93 3.88 -11.96
C ASP A 90 -3.03 2.35 -12.21
N ARG A 91 -2.35 1.55 -11.39
CA ARG A 91 -2.46 0.08 -11.33
C ARG A 91 -3.64 -0.44 -10.51
N GLY A 92 -4.49 0.47 -10.02
CA GLY A 92 -5.77 0.19 -9.38
C GLY A 92 -5.71 0.03 -7.86
N TRP A 93 -4.52 0.07 -7.25
CA TRP A 93 -4.37 0.02 -5.81
C TRP A 93 -4.78 1.36 -5.20
N ARG A 94 -5.66 1.32 -4.20
CA ARG A 94 -6.16 2.52 -3.53
C ARG A 94 -6.34 2.27 -2.05
N ILE A 95 -6.29 3.34 -1.26
CA ILE A 95 -6.83 3.28 0.09
C ILE A 95 -8.35 3.35 -0.01
N ASP A 96 -9.07 2.53 0.76
CA ASP A 96 -10.53 2.56 0.86
C ASP A 96 -10.98 3.24 2.16
#